data_AF-A0A7S6MTM5-F1
#
_entry.id   AF-A0A7S6MTM5-F1
#
_cell.length_a   1.000
_cell.length_b   1.000
_cell.length_c   1.000
_cell.angle_alpha   90.00
_cell.angle_beta   90.00
_cell.angle_gamma   90.00
#
_symmetry.space_group_name_H-M   'P 1'
#
loop_
_entity.id
_entity.type
_entity.pdbx_description
1 polymer ?
#
loop_
_entity_poly.entity_id
_entity_poly.type
_entity_poly.pdbx_seq_one_letter_code
_entity_poly.pdbx_strand_id
1 'polypeptide(L)'
;MTQHTPYRSNHALWLGVVIATLCITWQGAWAQGTLSDSLVLRNTVNGRLTIHANTATLLAGSWRMQMPLAGAPSVGSLFLGDNMGAFTDMKWLSAGTPGQILTINGAGYPAWTTSTGSGILEEVTAGQYNIRRKSAYTNGIVGTPGQYSIDLMGFRSAASQTASGGFSGIISGAQNTIAGEYSLIGSGSQNSIGVAGLFSFIGTGNTNSVTGKYSSIVSGLESGITGDFSLASGQRSYVSGSFAVALGNKDTVTAKAGIAIGDSNRVSGENAIAMGMNNRVTGIGSAALGMNNVVTGAESMAFGKGANVSNSKSIVFMHSPSLSDGDRTKVGIDINSPATSLDVDGGITIREGANIVVNANNFPVGVGNRSYIVLNPAGANRLGLTLTPGLAAGQILILRVLNGQPNFIAMNDVPAANVNLTGAWVAGADDTITLIWSGALWVELSRSNN
;
A
#
# COMPACT_ATOMS: atom_id res chain seq x y z
N MET A 1 -4.62 -8.36 -53.42
CA MET A 1 -6.03 -8.56 -53.00
C MET A 1 -6.27 -10.05 -52.86
N THR A 2 -6.18 -10.58 -51.65
CA THR A 2 -6.80 -11.84 -51.16
C THR A 2 -6.35 -12.04 -49.71
N GLN A 3 -7.27 -12.58 -48.91
CA GLN A 3 -7.21 -12.76 -47.45
C GLN A 3 -6.11 -13.72 -47.00
N HIS A 4 -5.49 -13.43 -45.85
CA HIS A 4 -5.16 -14.44 -44.84
C HIS A 4 -5.17 -13.78 -43.45
N THR A 5 -5.88 -14.43 -42.52
CA THR A 5 -6.08 -14.07 -41.12
C THR A 5 -4.78 -14.10 -40.30
N PRO A 6 -4.56 -13.16 -39.36
CA PRO A 6 -3.56 -13.35 -38.32
C PRO A 6 -4.22 -13.82 -37.01
N TYR A 7 -3.82 -15.00 -36.58
CA TYR A 7 -3.83 -15.43 -35.18
C TYR A 7 -3.17 -14.34 -34.31
N ARG A 8 -3.88 -13.83 -33.30
CA ARG A 8 -3.27 -13.08 -32.18
C ARG A 8 -3.49 -13.85 -30.89
N SER A 9 -2.42 -14.39 -30.35
CA SER A 9 -2.29 -14.82 -28.97
C SER A 9 -2.27 -13.59 -28.06
N ASN A 10 -3.33 -13.41 -27.27
CA ASN A 10 -3.30 -12.49 -26.14
C ASN A 10 -3.08 -13.31 -24.86
N HIS A 11 -1.85 -13.28 -24.34
CA HIS A 11 -1.58 -13.58 -22.94
C HIS A 11 -2.18 -12.45 -22.09
N ALA A 12 -3.27 -12.74 -21.39
CA ALA A 12 -3.85 -11.85 -20.39
C ALA A 12 -3.40 -12.28 -18.99
N LEU A 13 -2.85 -11.31 -18.26
CA LEU A 13 -2.51 -11.36 -16.85
C LEU A 13 -3.73 -11.80 -16.03
N TRP A 14 -3.61 -12.86 -15.23
CA TRP A 14 -4.64 -13.27 -14.28
C TRP A 14 -4.65 -12.34 -13.06
N LEU A 15 -5.51 -11.33 -13.07
CA LEU A 15 -5.96 -10.66 -11.86
C LEU A 15 -7.28 -11.33 -11.45
N GLY A 16 -7.21 -12.22 -10.45
CA GLY A 16 -8.36 -12.97 -9.95
C GLY A 16 -9.33 -12.11 -9.16
N VAL A 17 -10.07 -11.24 -9.83
CA VAL A 17 -11.36 -10.76 -9.33
C VAL A 17 -12.38 -11.81 -9.72
N VAL A 18 -12.84 -12.62 -8.76
CA VAL A 18 -14.04 -13.43 -8.96
C VAL A 18 -15.23 -12.47 -8.94
N ILE A 19 -15.45 -11.77 -10.05
CA ILE A 19 -16.80 -11.35 -10.40
C ILE A 19 -17.53 -12.67 -10.62
N ALA A 20 -18.54 -12.95 -9.81
CA ALA A 20 -19.45 -14.05 -10.10
C ALA A 20 -20.06 -13.76 -11.48
N THR A 21 -19.57 -14.44 -12.51
CA THR A 21 -20.11 -14.35 -13.86
C THR A 21 -21.58 -14.78 -13.77
N LEU A 22 -22.50 -13.85 -14.02
CA LEU A 22 -23.92 -14.15 -14.11
C LEU A 22 -24.12 -15.08 -15.31
N CYS A 23 -24.20 -16.39 -15.07
CA CYS A 23 -24.43 -17.37 -16.11
C CYS A 23 -25.94 -17.57 -16.28
N ILE A 24 -26.49 -17.08 -17.40
CA ILE A 24 -27.86 -17.37 -17.81
C ILE A 24 -27.76 -18.55 -18.78
N THR A 25 -28.25 -19.71 -18.36
CA THR A 25 -28.28 -20.91 -19.20
C THR A 25 -29.71 -21.24 -19.59
N TRP A 26 -29.90 -21.56 -20.88
CA TRP A 26 -31.16 -22.11 -21.38
C TRP A 26 -31.04 -23.63 -21.45
N GLN A 27 -32.02 -24.34 -20.89
CA GLN A 27 -32.14 -25.79 -21.06
C GLN A 27 -33.43 -26.12 -21.83
N GLY A 28 -33.28 -26.31 -23.14
CA GLY A 28 -34.29 -26.84 -24.06
C GLY A 28 -33.63 -27.32 -25.35
N ALA A 29 -34.41 -27.87 -26.27
CA ALA A 29 -33.92 -28.26 -27.60
C ALA A 29 -34.05 -27.08 -28.58
N TRP A 30 -32.93 -26.60 -29.14
CA TRP A 30 -32.94 -25.62 -30.22
C TRP A 30 -33.54 -26.29 -31.46
N ALA A 31 -34.63 -25.75 -32.01
CA ALA A 31 -35.13 -26.22 -33.29
C ALA A 31 -34.07 -25.91 -34.36
N GLN A 32 -33.57 -26.94 -35.05
CA GLN A 32 -32.64 -26.76 -36.16
C GLN A 32 -33.33 -25.98 -37.28
N GLY A 33 -32.89 -24.76 -37.54
CA GLY A 33 -33.39 -23.95 -38.65
C GLY A 33 -32.63 -22.64 -38.79
N THR A 34 -31.99 -22.47 -39.95
CA THR A 34 -31.17 -21.33 -40.36
C THR A 34 -31.82 -19.97 -40.12
N LEU A 35 -31.31 -19.21 -39.16
CA LEU A 35 -31.12 -17.75 -39.14
C LEU A 35 -30.36 -17.41 -37.85
N SER A 36 -29.57 -16.34 -37.86
CA SER A 36 -28.57 -16.01 -36.83
C SER A 36 -29.19 -15.74 -35.45
N ASP A 37 -29.27 -16.75 -34.60
CA ASP A 37 -29.73 -16.62 -33.22
C ASP A 37 -28.76 -15.77 -32.40
N SER A 38 -29.19 -14.57 -32.03
CA SER A 38 -28.42 -13.65 -31.19
C SER A 38 -29.25 -13.22 -29.99
N LEU A 39 -28.72 -13.43 -28.79
CA LEU A 39 -29.22 -12.88 -27.54
C LEU A 39 -28.98 -11.37 -27.55
N VAL A 40 -30.03 -10.59 -27.75
CA VAL A 40 -29.93 -9.13 -27.81
C VAL A 40 -30.33 -8.54 -26.46
N LEU A 41 -29.33 -8.08 -25.69
CA LEU A 41 -29.53 -7.27 -24.50
C LEU A 41 -29.61 -5.80 -24.93
N ARG A 42 -30.80 -5.21 -24.92
CA ARG A 42 -30.97 -3.77 -25.16
C ARG A 42 -31.19 -3.04 -23.84
N ASN A 43 -30.40 -1.98 -23.65
CA ASN A 43 -30.74 -0.94 -22.70
C ASN A 43 -31.72 0.02 -23.40
N THR A 44 -32.96 0.07 -22.93
CA THR A 44 -33.93 1.04 -23.44
C THR A 44 -33.83 2.36 -22.66
N VAL A 45 -34.32 3.46 -23.25
CA VAL A 45 -34.15 4.86 -22.81
C VAL A 45 -34.53 5.13 -21.34
N ASN A 46 -35.19 4.19 -20.66
CA ASN A 46 -35.58 4.28 -19.25
C ASN A 46 -34.73 3.38 -18.30
N GLY A 47 -33.54 2.91 -18.72
CA GLY A 47 -32.65 2.10 -17.89
C GLY A 47 -33.12 0.67 -17.64
N ARG A 48 -34.02 0.15 -18.48
CA ARG A 48 -34.55 -1.22 -18.38
C ARG A 48 -33.73 -2.19 -19.23
N LEU A 49 -33.33 -3.30 -18.62
CA LEU A 49 -32.74 -4.44 -19.33
C LEU A 49 -33.88 -5.32 -19.86
N THR A 50 -34.03 -5.38 -21.18
CA THR A 50 -35.03 -6.23 -21.85
C THR A 50 -34.30 -7.34 -22.61
N ILE A 51 -34.68 -8.59 -22.38
CA ILE A 51 -34.15 -9.76 -23.10
C ILE A 51 -35.12 -10.08 -24.25
N HIS A 52 -34.67 -9.96 -25.49
CA HIS A 52 -35.44 -10.38 -26.67
C HIS A 52 -34.92 -11.71 -27.22
N ALA A 53 -35.83 -12.65 -27.47
CA ALA A 53 -35.59 -13.81 -28.34
C ALA A 53 -36.40 -13.59 -29.63
N ASN A 54 -35.74 -13.71 -30.78
CA ASN A 54 -36.31 -13.29 -32.05
C ASN A 54 -36.80 -14.49 -32.89
N THR A 55 -37.77 -15.27 -32.39
CA THR A 55 -38.60 -16.17 -33.21
C THR A 55 -39.92 -16.55 -32.51
N ALA A 56 -40.95 -16.78 -33.33
CA ALA A 56 -42.36 -16.90 -32.93
C ALA A 56 -42.80 -18.29 -32.41
N THR A 57 -41.89 -19.20 -32.08
CA THR A 57 -42.24 -20.52 -31.52
C THR A 57 -41.11 -21.06 -30.66
N LEU A 58 -41.12 -20.70 -29.37
CA LEU A 58 -40.34 -21.39 -28.34
C LEU A 58 -41.14 -22.62 -27.90
N LEU A 59 -40.58 -23.82 -28.13
CA LEU A 59 -41.03 -25.03 -27.43
C LEU A 59 -40.74 -24.85 -25.92
N ALA A 60 -41.59 -25.43 -25.08
CA ALA A 60 -41.53 -25.29 -23.63
C ALA A 60 -40.10 -25.54 -23.08
N GLY A 61 -39.54 -24.51 -22.45
CA GLY A 61 -38.24 -24.55 -21.78
C GLY A 61 -38.09 -23.35 -20.83
N SER A 62 -37.41 -23.57 -19.70
CA SER A 62 -37.27 -22.59 -18.61
C SER A 62 -35.92 -21.87 -18.67
N TRP A 63 -35.91 -20.57 -18.44
CA TRP A 63 -34.67 -19.81 -18.22
C TRP A 63 -34.27 -19.88 -16.74
N ARG A 64 -33.03 -20.29 -16.43
CA ARG A 64 -32.53 -20.39 -15.06
C ARG A 64 -31.39 -19.41 -14.82
N MET A 65 -31.48 -18.65 -13.72
CA MET A 65 -30.32 -17.96 -13.14
C MET A 65 -29.76 -18.84 -12.01
N GLN A 66 -28.55 -19.34 -12.21
CA GLN A 66 -27.89 -20.26 -11.28
C GLN A 66 -26.82 -19.49 -10.51
N MET A 67 -26.98 -19.38 -9.18
CA MET A 67 -25.94 -18.84 -8.30
C MET A 67 -25.08 -20.01 -7.80
N PRO A 68 -23.75 -20.00 -7.98
CA PRO A 68 -22.91 -21.12 -7.54
C PRO A 68 -22.85 -21.16 -6.00
N LEU A 69 -23.20 -22.30 -5.41
CA LEU A 69 -22.84 -22.68 -4.06
C LEU A 69 -21.71 -23.71 -4.13
N ALA A 70 -20.60 -23.45 -3.45
CA ALA A 70 -19.61 -24.50 -3.21
C ALA A 70 -20.15 -25.46 -2.13
N GLY A 71 -20.42 -26.71 -2.52
CA GLY A 71 -20.50 -27.84 -1.59
C GLY A 71 -21.86 -28.27 -1.03
N ALA A 72 -23.01 -27.90 -1.63
CA ALA A 72 -24.32 -28.40 -1.19
C ALA A 72 -25.07 -29.15 -2.32
N PRO A 73 -25.68 -30.33 -2.08
CA PRO A 73 -26.39 -31.11 -3.11
C PRO A 73 -27.77 -30.56 -3.50
N SER A 74 -28.28 -29.52 -2.83
CA SER A 74 -29.61 -28.96 -3.08
C SER A 74 -29.53 -27.58 -3.71
N VAL A 75 -29.83 -27.51 -5.00
CA VAL A 75 -29.77 -26.32 -5.86
C VAL A 75 -30.94 -25.39 -5.54
N GLY A 76 -30.68 -24.20 -5.00
CA GLY A 76 -31.66 -23.11 -4.97
C GLY A 76 -31.58 -22.34 -6.28
N SER A 77 -32.51 -22.59 -7.21
CA SER A 77 -32.62 -21.84 -8.46
C SER A 77 -33.66 -20.73 -8.35
N LEU A 78 -33.31 -19.50 -8.74
CA LEU A 78 -34.27 -18.41 -8.94
C LEU A 78 -34.92 -18.62 -10.31
N PHE A 79 -36.19 -19.01 -10.32
CA PHE A 79 -36.96 -19.23 -11.55
C PHE A 79 -37.41 -17.90 -12.15
N LEU A 80 -37.05 -17.66 -13.41
CA LEU A 80 -37.52 -16.52 -14.21
C LEU A 80 -38.63 -17.01 -15.18
N GLY A 81 -39.73 -17.51 -14.61
CA GLY A 81 -40.99 -17.81 -15.30
C GLY A 81 -41.00 -18.97 -16.31
N ASP A 82 -42.16 -19.63 -16.42
CA ASP A 82 -42.56 -20.48 -17.54
C ASP A 82 -43.80 -19.86 -18.20
N ASN A 83 -43.94 -20.04 -19.53
CA ASN A 83 -45.02 -19.56 -20.41
C ASN A 83 -45.06 -18.05 -20.72
N MET A 84 -44.31 -17.65 -21.76
CA MET A 84 -44.36 -16.31 -22.36
C MET A 84 -45.57 -16.17 -23.29
N GLY A 85 -46.76 -15.95 -22.73
CA GLY A 85 -47.98 -15.58 -23.48
C GLY A 85 -48.17 -14.06 -23.65
N ALA A 86 -47.46 -13.23 -22.89
CA ALA A 86 -47.44 -11.77 -23.09
C ALA A 86 -46.21 -11.20 -22.37
N PHE A 87 -45.55 -10.24 -23.01
CA PHE A 87 -44.39 -9.52 -22.49
C PHE A 87 -44.66 -9.01 -21.07
N THR A 88 -43.97 -9.57 -20.09
CA THR A 88 -44.00 -9.09 -18.71
C THR A 88 -42.62 -8.58 -18.34
N ASP A 89 -42.55 -7.25 -18.16
CA ASP A 89 -41.45 -6.59 -17.48
C ASP A 89 -41.17 -7.33 -16.16
N MET A 90 -39.89 -7.48 -15.78
CA MET A 90 -39.55 -7.69 -14.37
C MET A 90 -40.00 -6.44 -13.60
N LYS A 91 -41.22 -6.44 -13.08
CA LYS A 91 -41.69 -5.41 -12.15
C LYS A 91 -41.07 -5.72 -10.79
N TRP A 92 -40.29 -4.78 -10.26
CA TRP A 92 -40.07 -4.74 -8.82
C TRP A 92 -41.43 -4.68 -8.14
N LEU A 93 -41.70 -5.62 -7.23
CA LEU A 93 -42.94 -5.67 -6.48
C LEU A 93 -43.11 -4.36 -5.69
N SER A 94 -44.34 -3.88 -5.54
CA SER A 94 -44.67 -2.83 -4.55
C SER A 94 -44.25 -3.29 -3.14
N ALA A 95 -44.05 -2.36 -2.21
CA ALA A 95 -43.79 -2.70 -0.81
C ALA A 95 -44.81 -3.73 -0.30
N GLY A 96 -44.32 -4.77 0.34
CA GLY A 96 -45.13 -5.72 1.09
C GLY A 96 -45.64 -5.09 2.39
N THR A 97 -46.56 -5.80 3.05
CA THR A 97 -46.94 -5.55 4.44
C THR A 97 -46.09 -6.38 5.38
N PRO A 98 -45.84 -5.95 6.62
CA PRO A 98 -44.97 -6.65 7.58
C PRO A 98 -45.39 -8.11 7.74
N GLY A 99 -44.41 -9.02 7.66
CA GLY A 99 -44.66 -10.46 7.79
C GLY A 99 -45.14 -11.14 6.52
N GLN A 100 -45.30 -10.42 5.41
CA GLN A 100 -45.44 -11.05 4.10
C GLN A 100 -44.12 -11.68 3.65
N ILE A 101 -44.24 -12.84 3.03
CA ILE A 101 -43.12 -13.58 2.46
C ILE A 101 -43.12 -13.44 0.94
N LEU A 102 -41.93 -13.40 0.34
CA LEU A 102 -41.79 -13.47 -1.10
C LEU A 102 -41.89 -14.94 -1.53
N THR A 103 -42.98 -15.31 -2.20
CA THR A 103 -43.19 -16.66 -2.75
C THR A 103 -43.27 -16.62 -4.27
N ILE A 104 -42.77 -17.66 -4.93
CA ILE A 104 -43.06 -17.91 -6.35
C ILE A 104 -44.37 -18.68 -6.37
N ASN A 105 -45.47 -18.01 -6.72
CA ASN A 105 -46.77 -18.68 -6.83
C ASN A 105 -46.76 -19.56 -8.10
N GLY A 106 -47.63 -20.58 -8.15
CA GLY A 106 -47.71 -21.55 -9.27
C GLY A 106 -47.93 -20.97 -10.68
N ALA A 107 -48.02 -19.65 -10.82
CA ALA A 107 -48.02 -18.89 -12.07
C ALA A 107 -46.64 -18.33 -12.47
N GLY A 108 -45.55 -18.67 -11.76
CA GLY A 108 -44.17 -18.37 -12.18
C GLY A 108 -43.66 -16.96 -11.86
N TYR A 109 -44.46 -16.11 -11.21
CA TYR A 109 -44.04 -14.76 -10.80
C TYR A 109 -43.84 -14.67 -9.27
N PRO A 110 -42.82 -13.93 -8.80
CA PRO A 110 -42.67 -13.60 -7.39
C PRO A 110 -43.85 -12.72 -6.94
N ALA A 111 -44.47 -13.01 -5.80
CA ALA A 111 -45.51 -12.19 -5.18
C ALA A 111 -45.38 -12.20 -3.64
N TRP A 112 -45.77 -11.09 -3.00
CA TRP A 112 -45.91 -11.04 -1.55
C TRP A 112 -47.17 -11.80 -1.12
N THR A 113 -47.01 -12.82 -0.27
CA THR A 113 -48.16 -13.58 0.26
C THR A 113 -48.23 -13.49 1.78
N THR A 114 -49.46 -13.53 2.30
CA THR A 114 -49.78 -13.50 3.74
C THR A 114 -49.68 -14.89 4.39
N SER A 115 -49.28 -15.92 3.64
CA SER A 115 -49.25 -17.29 4.12
C SER A 115 -48.03 -17.57 4.99
N THR A 116 -48.21 -18.36 6.05
CA THR A 116 -47.17 -18.89 6.95
C THR A 116 -46.25 -19.93 6.29
N GLY A 117 -46.15 -19.91 4.95
CA GLY A 117 -45.46 -20.90 4.13
C GLY A 117 -43.95 -20.67 3.94
N SER A 118 -43.35 -21.58 3.16
CA SER A 118 -41.91 -21.84 2.95
C SER A 118 -41.06 -20.72 2.29
N GLY A 119 -41.43 -19.45 2.44
CA GLY A 119 -40.67 -18.32 1.87
C GLY A 119 -39.35 -18.07 2.60
N ILE A 120 -38.28 -17.83 1.83
CA ILE A 120 -36.91 -17.64 2.35
C ILE A 120 -36.67 -16.18 2.76
N LEU A 121 -37.45 -15.23 2.24
CA LEU A 121 -37.30 -13.79 2.46
C LEU A 121 -38.60 -13.16 2.97
N GLU A 122 -38.47 -12.14 3.82
CA GLU A 122 -39.56 -11.34 4.39
C GLU A 122 -39.26 -9.83 4.28
N GLU A 123 -40.30 -9.01 4.11
CA GLU A 123 -40.23 -7.58 4.45
C GLU A 123 -40.58 -7.42 5.93
N VAL A 124 -39.68 -6.77 6.68
CA VAL A 124 -39.76 -6.73 8.14
C VAL A 124 -40.58 -5.52 8.61
N THR A 125 -40.49 -4.38 7.92
CA THR A 125 -41.19 -3.14 8.30
C THR A 125 -41.92 -2.50 7.13
N ALA A 126 -43.21 -2.20 7.32
CA ALA A 126 -44.08 -1.66 6.28
C ALA A 126 -43.53 -0.35 5.72
N GLY A 127 -43.46 -0.23 4.40
CA GLY A 127 -43.06 1.02 3.73
C GLY A 127 -41.59 1.39 3.92
N GLN A 128 -40.81 0.53 4.57
CA GLN A 128 -39.37 0.70 4.67
C GLN A 128 -38.61 -0.03 3.57
N TYR A 129 -39.25 -0.91 2.80
CA TYR A 129 -38.63 -1.63 1.68
C TYR A 129 -37.37 -2.41 2.10
N ASN A 130 -37.38 -2.92 3.34
CA ASN A 130 -36.28 -3.72 3.87
C ASN A 130 -36.52 -5.19 3.58
N ILE A 131 -35.46 -5.94 3.27
CA ILE A 131 -35.56 -7.37 2.94
C ILE A 131 -34.65 -8.13 3.88
N ARG A 132 -35.19 -9.14 4.56
CA ARG A 132 -34.42 -10.03 5.42
C ARG A 132 -34.63 -11.50 5.05
N ARG A 133 -33.56 -12.29 5.18
CA ARG A 133 -33.68 -13.75 5.14
C ARG A 133 -34.33 -14.27 6.42
N LYS A 134 -35.41 -15.02 6.25
CA LYS A 134 -36.08 -15.77 7.31
C LYS A 134 -35.20 -16.96 7.68
N SER A 135 -34.31 -16.80 8.66
CA SER A 135 -33.47 -17.89 9.17
C SER A 135 -34.24 -18.74 10.17
N ALA A 136 -33.90 -20.04 10.29
CA ALA A 136 -34.39 -20.93 11.34
C ALA A 136 -33.75 -20.62 12.71
N TYR A 137 -33.87 -19.38 13.19
CA TYR A 137 -33.43 -19.02 14.54
C TYR A 137 -34.53 -19.39 15.54
N THR A 138 -34.24 -20.35 16.40
CA THR A 138 -35.21 -21.00 17.31
C THR A 138 -35.83 -20.06 18.34
N ASN A 139 -35.23 -18.88 18.57
CA ASN A 139 -35.69 -17.89 19.56
C ASN A 139 -36.26 -16.60 18.94
N GLY A 140 -36.56 -16.58 17.63
CA GLY A 140 -37.10 -15.42 16.94
C GLY A 140 -36.06 -14.34 16.62
N ILE A 141 -36.09 -13.80 15.41
CA ILE A 141 -35.15 -12.75 14.99
C ILE A 141 -35.63 -11.41 15.58
N VAL A 142 -34.92 -10.85 16.56
CA VAL A 142 -35.28 -9.56 17.21
C VAL A 142 -34.32 -8.46 16.78
N GLY A 143 -34.73 -7.63 15.82
CA GLY A 143 -33.92 -6.53 15.30
C GLY A 143 -34.57 -6.02 14.02
N THR A 144 -34.75 -4.71 13.90
CA THR A 144 -35.41 -4.11 12.76
C THR A 144 -34.35 -3.70 11.73
N PRO A 145 -34.35 -4.28 10.52
CA PRO A 145 -33.50 -3.81 9.46
C PRO A 145 -33.82 -2.34 9.13
N GLY A 146 -32.81 -1.55 8.78
CA GLY A 146 -32.99 -0.14 8.43
C GLY A 146 -33.81 0.04 7.15
N GLN A 147 -34.22 1.28 6.87
CA GLN A 147 -34.93 1.61 5.64
C GLN A 147 -34.08 1.23 4.40
N TYR A 148 -34.67 0.57 3.41
CA TYR A 148 -34.01 0.07 2.20
C TYR A 148 -32.83 -0.88 2.44
N SER A 149 -32.77 -1.52 3.61
CA SER A 149 -31.68 -2.45 3.92
C SER A 149 -31.91 -3.85 3.35
N ILE A 150 -30.80 -4.54 3.10
CA ILE A 150 -30.78 -5.93 2.65
C ILE A 150 -30.04 -6.75 3.70
N ASP A 151 -30.68 -7.79 4.23
CA ASP A 151 -30.13 -8.60 5.31
C ASP A 151 -30.27 -10.10 5.00
N LEU A 152 -29.31 -10.65 4.24
CA LEU A 152 -29.36 -12.00 3.67
C LEU A 152 -28.49 -13.04 4.39
N MET A 153 -27.91 -12.69 5.55
CA MET A 153 -27.03 -13.59 6.29
C MET A 153 -27.69 -14.93 6.64
N GLY A 154 -26.91 -16.00 6.55
CA GLY A 154 -27.37 -17.37 6.69
C GLY A 154 -27.55 -17.85 8.13
N PHE A 155 -26.81 -17.26 9.08
CA PHE A 155 -26.86 -17.66 10.49
C PHE A 155 -26.72 -16.47 11.44
N ARG A 156 -27.47 -16.50 12.54
CA ARG A 156 -27.41 -15.53 13.65
C ARG A 156 -27.37 -16.28 14.97
N SER A 157 -26.62 -15.76 15.94
CA SER A 157 -26.60 -16.24 17.33
C SER A 157 -27.30 -15.28 18.28
N ALA A 158 -27.43 -14.01 17.89
CA ALA A 158 -28.04 -12.96 18.70
C ALA A 158 -29.01 -12.13 17.85
N ALA A 159 -30.06 -11.65 18.49
CA ALA A 159 -31.10 -10.85 17.91
C ALA A 159 -30.57 -9.53 17.28
N SER A 160 -29.64 -8.87 17.98
CA SER A 160 -29.01 -7.60 17.55
C SER A 160 -28.21 -7.68 16.25
N GLN A 161 -27.94 -8.89 15.74
CA GLN A 161 -27.23 -9.09 14.48
C GLN A 161 -28.18 -8.80 13.33
N THR A 162 -28.16 -7.58 12.80
CA THR A 162 -28.99 -7.17 11.66
C THR A 162 -28.36 -5.99 10.92
N ALA A 163 -28.83 -5.75 9.69
CA ALA A 163 -28.52 -4.56 8.90
C ALA A 163 -29.45 -3.39 9.31
N SER A 164 -29.22 -2.83 10.50
CA SER A 164 -30.05 -1.76 11.08
C SER A 164 -29.84 -0.37 10.49
N GLY A 165 -28.71 -0.12 9.81
CA GLY A 165 -28.46 1.17 9.13
C GLY A 165 -29.34 1.35 7.89
N GLY A 166 -29.78 2.57 7.61
CA GLY A 166 -30.46 2.90 6.35
C GLY A 166 -29.58 2.57 5.15
N PHE A 167 -30.16 2.01 4.09
CA PHE A 167 -29.46 1.58 2.87
C PHE A 167 -28.28 0.62 3.12
N SER A 168 -28.27 -0.08 4.27
CA SER A 168 -27.20 -1.02 4.60
C SER A 168 -27.44 -2.40 4.00
N GLY A 169 -26.36 -3.16 3.79
CA GLY A 169 -26.42 -4.49 3.16
C GLY A 169 -25.58 -5.52 3.89
N ILE A 170 -26.16 -6.68 4.21
CA ILE A 170 -25.44 -7.91 4.55
C ILE A 170 -25.78 -8.94 3.48
N ILE A 171 -24.81 -9.30 2.64
CA ILE A 171 -25.08 -10.16 1.46
C ILE A 171 -25.06 -11.65 1.80
N SER A 172 -24.23 -12.07 2.76
CA SER A 172 -24.13 -13.46 3.21
C SER A 172 -23.43 -13.56 4.58
N GLY A 173 -23.03 -14.77 4.96
CA GLY A 173 -22.23 -15.03 6.16
C GLY A 173 -23.06 -15.25 7.42
N ALA A 174 -22.43 -15.05 8.57
CA ALA A 174 -22.97 -15.37 9.88
C ALA A 174 -22.69 -14.27 10.90
N GLN A 175 -23.61 -14.03 11.84
CA GLN A 175 -23.37 -13.18 13.01
C GLN A 175 -22.89 -11.73 12.73
N ASN A 176 -23.12 -11.21 11.52
CA ASN A 176 -22.73 -9.86 11.12
C ASN A 176 -23.73 -8.81 11.63
N THR A 177 -23.27 -7.57 11.85
CA THR A 177 -24.11 -6.45 12.30
C THR A 177 -23.72 -5.17 11.57
N ILE A 178 -24.70 -4.40 11.07
CA ILE A 178 -24.45 -3.07 10.51
C ILE A 178 -25.41 -2.09 11.16
N ALA A 179 -24.87 -1.01 11.72
CA ALA A 179 -25.63 0.14 12.20
C ALA A 179 -25.28 1.42 11.43
N GLY A 180 -24.14 1.48 10.74
CA GLY A 180 -23.79 2.58 9.85
C GLY A 180 -24.68 2.62 8.60
N GLU A 181 -25.16 3.80 8.24
CA GLU A 181 -25.91 3.99 6.99
C GLU A 181 -25.02 3.79 5.76
N TYR A 182 -25.62 3.39 4.64
CA TYR A 182 -24.96 3.15 3.34
C TYR A 182 -23.78 2.17 3.41
N SER A 183 -23.80 1.27 4.39
CA SER A 183 -22.67 0.40 4.69
C SER A 183 -22.95 -1.03 4.28
N LEU A 184 -21.90 -1.77 3.92
CA LEU A 184 -22.02 -3.09 3.32
C LEU A 184 -21.05 -4.09 3.97
N ILE A 185 -21.60 -5.23 4.39
CA ILE A 185 -20.83 -6.43 4.71
C ILE A 185 -21.11 -7.48 3.63
N GLY A 186 -20.08 -7.86 2.87
CA GLY A 186 -20.21 -8.85 1.81
C GLY A 186 -20.49 -10.25 2.35
N SER A 187 -19.63 -10.75 3.25
CA SER A 187 -19.79 -12.07 3.87
C SER A 187 -18.99 -12.16 5.17
N GLY A 188 -18.66 -13.38 5.60
CA GLY A 188 -17.83 -13.65 6.76
C GLY A 188 -18.64 -13.83 8.05
N SER A 189 -17.95 -13.83 9.18
CA SER A 189 -18.55 -14.11 10.48
C SER A 189 -18.23 -13.05 11.52
N GLN A 190 -19.22 -12.60 12.30
CA GLN A 190 -19.01 -11.67 13.43
C GLN A 190 -18.40 -10.32 13.03
N ASN A 191 -18.64 -9.87 11.79
CA ASN A 191 -18.20 -8.55 11.35
C ASN A 191 -19.20 -7.47 11.80
N SER A 192 -18.71 -6.30 12.18
CA SER A 192 -19.53 -5.20 12.68
C SER A 192 -19.16 -3.86 12.05
N ILE A 193 -20.16 -3.12 11.58
CA ILE A 193 -20.03 -1.70 11.23
C ILE A 193 -20.91 -0.91 12.20
N GLY A 194 -20.30 -0.07 13.04
CA GLY A 194 -21.01 0.73 14.05
C GLY A 194 -21.74 1.93 13.47
N VAL A 195 -22.56 2.60 14.30
CA VAL A 195 -23.38 3.78 13.89
C VAL A 195 -22.56 4.93 13.31
N ALA A 196 -21.32 5.12 13.76
CA ALA A 196 -20.43 6.14 13.25
C ALA A 196 -19.80 5.78 11.90
N GLY A 197 -19.79 4.49 11.54
CA GLY A 197 -19.16 3.95 10.34
C GLY A 197 -20.01 4.14 9.08
N LEU A 198 -20.40 5.38 8.77
CA LEU A 198 -21.17 5.69 7.56
C LEU A 198 -20.38 5.36 6.30
N PHE A 199 -21.05 4.89 5.24
CA PHE A 199 -20.43 4.54 3.95
C PHE A 199 -19.27 3.55 4.07
N SER A 200 -19.33 2.66 5.05
CA SER A 200 -18.23 1.74 5.34
C SER A 200 -18.44 0.37 4.72
N PHE A 201 -17.35 -0.37 4.56
CA PHE A 201 -17.36 -1.65 3.90
C PHE A 201 -16.53 -2.69 4.64
N ILE A 202 -17.08 -3.90 4.78
CA ILE A 202 -16.31 -5.09 5.13
C ILE A 202 -16.56 -6.14 4.06
N GLY A 203 -15.55 -6.50 3.26
CA GLY A 203 -15.73 -7.46 2.17
C GLY A 203 -16.03 -8.86 2.69
N THR A 204 -15.15 -9.37 3.56
CA THR A 204 -15.28 -10.69 4.18
C THR A 204 -14.40 -10.78 5.43
N GLY A 205 -14.32 -11.95 6.04
CA GLY A 205 -13.43 -12.24 7.15
C GLY A 205 -14.17 -12.55 8.44
N ASN A 206 -13.44 -12.51 9.56
CA ASN A 206 -14.01 -12.81 10.86
C ASN A 206 -13.67 -11.76 11.92
N THR A 207 -14.67 -11.37 12.72
CA THR A 207 -14.49 -10.50 13.89
C THR A 207 -13.88 -9.13 13.54
N ASN A 208 -14.23 -8.59 12.37
CA ASN A 208 -13.75 -7.26 11.96
C ASN A 208 -14.70 -6.15 12.43
N SER A 209 -14.18 -4.98 12.75
CA SER A 209 -14.98 -3.83 13.20
C SER A 209 -14.62 -2.53 12.48
N VAL A 210 -15.63 -1.80 12.01
CA VAL A 210 -15.45 -0.46 11.44
C VAL A 210 -16.38 0.54 12.14
N THR A 211 -15.83 1.65 12.60
CA THR A 211 -16.57 2.78 13.19
C THR A 211 -16.19 4.13 12.58
N GLY A 212 -15.06 4.20 11.84
CA GLY A 212 -14.70 5.37 11.04
C GLY A 212 -15.53 5.46 9.77
N LYS A 213 -15.85 6.68 9.32
CA LYS A 213 -16.61 6.94 8.09
C LYS A 213 -15.78 6.60 6.86
N TYR A 214 -16.43 6.25 5.76
CA TYR A 214 -15.79 5.98 4.46
C TYR A 214 -14.61 5.00 4.56
N SER A 215 -14.72 4.03 5.48
CA SER A 215 -13.61 3.15 5.82
C SER A 215 -13.90 1.72 5.38
N SER A 216 -12.84 1.00 5.05
CA SER A 216 -12.96 -0.31 4.41
C SER A 216 -12.03 -1.34 5.03
N ILE A 217 -12.58 -2.51 5.35
CA ILE A 217 -11.81 -3.73 5.58
C ILE A 217 -12.08 -4.66 4.40
N VAL A 218 -11.09 -4.85 3.52
CA VAL A 218 -11.28 -5.66 2.30
C VAL A 218 -11.47 -7.14 2.66
N SER A 219 -10.61 -7.65 3.54
CA SER A 219 -10.67 -8.98 4.14
C SER A 219 -9.81 -8.98 5.41
N GLY A 220 -10.22 -9.71 6.44
CA GLY A 220 -9.38 -9.79 7.64
C GLY A 220 -9.88 -10.68 8.76
N LEU A 221 -9.06 -10.82 9.79
CA LEU A 221 -9.38 -11.52 11.03
C LEU A 221 -9.06 -10.60 12.21
N GLU A 222 -10.05 -10.29 13.05
CA GLU A 222 -9.87 -9.46 14.25
C GLU A 222 -9.30 -8.05 13.98
N SER A 223 -9.56 -7.48 12.77
CA SER A 223 -9.05 -6.16 12.39
C SER A 223 -10.07 -5.05 12.67
N GLY A 224 -9.59 -3.84 12.96
CA GLY A 224 -10.40 -2.72 13.44
C GLY A 224 -10.04 -1.38 12.81
N ILE A 225 -11.05 -0.61 12.37
CA ILE A 225 -10.89 0.77 11.91
C ILE A 225 -11.79 1.71 12.70
N THR A 226 -11.18 2.71 13.32
CA THR A 226 -11.85 3.81 14.03
C THR A 226 -11.59 5.17 13.39
N GLY A 227 -10.50 5.31 12.63
CA GLY A 227 -10.20 6.53 11.88
C GLY A 227 -11.00 6.63 10.58
N ASP A 228 -11.43 7.83 10.23
CA ASP A 228 -12.17 8.09 8.98
C ASP A 228 -11.29 7.90 7.73
N PHE A 229 -11.91 7.60 6.59
CA PHE A 229 -11.27 7.47 5.27
C PHE A 229 -10.10 6.46 5.24
N SER A 230 -10.23 5.38 6.01
CA SER A 230 -9.10 4.48 6.28
C SER A 230 -9.31 3.08 5.71
N LEU A 231 -8.20 2.37 5.52
CA LEU A 231 -8.16 1.04 4.91
C LEU A 231 -7.41 0.06 5.80
N ALA A 232 -7.98 -1.12 6.01
CA ALA A 232 -7.26 -2.23 6.61
C ALA A 232 -7.47 -3.55 5.87
N SER A 233 -6.46 -4.42 5.93
CA SER A 233 -6.53 -5.78 5.40
C SER A 233 -5.58 -6.69 6.18
N GLY A 234 -5.96 -7.95 6.37
CA GLY A 234 -5.18 -8.94 7.10
C GLY A 234 -5.63 -9.15 8.55
N GLN A 235 -4.71 -9.54 9.43
CA GLN A 235 -5.04 -10.08 10.76
C GLN A 235 -4.64 -9.10 11.87
N ARG A 236 -5.56 -8.78 12.79
CA ARG A 236 -5.29 -7.93 13.97
C ARG A 236 -4.68 -6.58 13.61
N SER A 237 -5.07 -6.01 12.48
CA SER A 237 -4.60 -4.70 12.03
C SER A 237 -5.53 -3.62 12.56
N TYR A 238 -4.98 -2.61 13.24
CA TYR A 238 -5.72 -1.56 13.94
C TYR A 238 -5.39 -0.18 13.40
N VAL A 239 -6.41 0.53 12.90
CA VAL A 239 -6.28 1.87 12.33
C VAL A 239 -7.15 2.86 13.10
N SER A 240 -6.53 3.87 13.69
CA SER A 240 -7.22 4.96 14.41
C SER A 240 -6.90 6.36 13.90
N GLY A 241 -5.83 6.52 13.11
CA GLY A 241 -5.59 7.76 12.38
C GLY A 241 -6.52 7.90 11.18
N SER A 242 -6.89 9.12 10.81
CA SER A 242 -7.65 9.38 9.57
C SER A 242 -6.77 9.22 8.33
N PHE A 243 -7.34 8.82 7.20
CA PHE A 243 -6.62 8.59 5.94
C PHE A 243 -5.49 7.55 6.05
N ALA A 244 -5.58 6.63 7.01
CA ALA A 244 -4.52 5.71 7.34
C ALA A 244 -4.73 4.33 6.71
N VAL A 245 -3.63 3.59 6.56
CA VAL A 245 -3.61 2.29 5.88
C VAL A 245 -2.84 1.27 6.72
N ALA A 246 -3.45 0.12 7.03
CA ALA A 246 -2.77 -1.01 7.66
C ALA A 246 -3.00 -2.31 6.88
N LEU A 247 -1.95 -2.88 6.28
CA LEU A 247 -2.03 -4.06 5.42
C LEU A 247 -1.07 -5.14 5.92
N GLY A 248 -1.57 -6.13 6.65
CA GLY A 248 -0.67 -7.11 7.27
C GLY A 248 -1.22 -7.80 8.50
N ASN A 249 -0.30 -8.22 9.37
CA ASN A 249 -0.57 -8.88 10.65
C ASN A 249 -0.13 -7.97 11.80
N LYS A 250 -1.01 -7.66 12.77
CA LYS A 250 -0.69 -6.88 13.97
C LYS A 250 -0.17 -5.45 13.72
N ASP A 251 -0.43 -4.91 12.54
CA ASP A 251 -0.05 -3.53 12.22
C ASP A 251 -0.94 -2.53 12.99
N THR A 252 -0.33 -1.49 13.56
CA THR A 252 -1.04 -0.44 14.31
C THR A 252 -0.71 0.93 13.74
N VAL A 253 -1.72 1.65 13.25
CA VAL A 253 -1.58 3.01 12.73
C VAL A 253 -2.47 3.97 13.52
N THR A 254 -1.85 4.84 14.31
CA THR A 254 -2.55 5.85 15.12
C THR A 254 -2.45 7.25 14.56
N ALA A 255 -1.58 7.46 13.57
CA ALA A 255 -1.36 8.77 12.99
C ALA A 255 -2.18 9.01 11.73
N LYS A 256 -2.53 10.28 11.51
CA LYS A 256 -3.15 10.75 10.27
C LYS A 256 -2.22 10.47 9.08
N ALA A 257 -2.79 9.96 8.00
CA ALA A 257 -2.08 9.58 6.77
C ALA A 257 -0.90 8.63 7.01
N GLY A 258 -0.93 7.84 8.10
CA GLY A 258 0.07 6.83 8.38
C GLY A 258 -0.15 5.57 7.56
N ILE A 259 0.93 4.88 7.18
CA ILE A 259 0.88 3.63 6.41
C ILE A 259 1.73 2.56 7.11
N ALA A 260 1.10 1.45 7.48
CA ALA A 260 1.79 0.25 7.96
C ALA A 260 1.53 -0.93 7.03
N ILE A 261 2.57 -1.63 6.59
CA ILE A 261 2.46 -2.79 5.71
C ILE A 261 3.41 -3.89 6.18
N GLY A 262 2.89 -5.02 6.68
CA GLY A 262 3.67 -6.23 6.94
C GLY A 262 3.30 -6.92 8.24
N ASP A 263 4.24 -7.03 9.18
CA ASP A 263 4.02 -7.69 10.46
C ASP A 263 4.41 -6.79 11.64
N SER A 264 3.48 -6.53 12.56
CA SER A 264 3.73 -5.89 13.85
C SER A 264 4.35 -4.50 13.74
N ASN A 265 4.06 -3.74 12.67
CA ASN A 265 4.54 -2.37 12.54
C ASN A 265 3.69 -1.40 13.37
N ARG A 266 4.32 -0.35 13.90
CA ARG A 266 3.64 0.72 14.66
C ARG A 266 3.97 2.09 14.08
N VAL A 267 2.94 2.77 13.60
CA VAL A 267 3.04 4.09 12.96
C VAL A 267 2.25 5.11 13.78
N SER A 268 2.94 6.08 14.35
CA SER A 268 2.33 7.16 15.14
C SER A 268 2.84 8.57 14.79
N GLY A 269 3.68 8.72 13.76
CA GLY A 269 4.01 10.01 13.15
C GLY A 269 3.04 10.36 12.01
N GLU A 270 2.60 11.62 11.88
CA GLU A 270 1.76 12.05 10.75
C GLU A 270 2.53 11.88 9.43
N ASN A 271 1.85 11.40 8.38
CA ASN A 271 2.46 11.08 7.07
C ASN A 271 3.61 10.05 7.14
N ALA A 272 3.66 9.23 8.20
CA ALA A 272 4.75 8.27 8.37
C ALA A 272 4.44 6.91 7.74
N ILE A 273 5.50 6.20 7.33
CA ILE A 273 5.40 4.92 6.64
C ILE A 273 6.25 3.87 7.35
N ALA A 274 5.68 2.71 7.66
CA ALA A 274 6.41 1.54 8.13
C ALA A 274 6.10 0.34 7.24
N MET A 275 7.12 -0.28 6.65
CA MET A 275 6.94 -1.49 5.85
C MET A 275 7.93 -2.58 6.26
N GLY A 276 7.46 -3.81 6.38
CA GLY A 276 8.23 -4.98 6.80
C GLY A 276 7.80 -5.49 8.17
N MET A 277 8.74 -5.73 9.09
CA MET A 277 8.46 -6.40 10.36
C MET A 277 8.89 -5.58 11.58
N ASN A 278 8.04 -5.39 12.58
CA ASN A 278 8.38 -4.76 13.87
C ASN A 278 9.00 -3.36 13.76
N ASN A 279 8.65 -2.57 12.74
CA ASN A 279 9.15 -1.20 12.66
C ASN A 279 8.30 -0.26 13.55
N ARG A 280 8.94 0.72 14.18
CA ARG A 280 8.29 1.77 14.97
C ARG A 280 8.63 3.14 14.40
N VAL A 281 7.65 3.81 13.80
CA VAL A 281 7.83 5.13 13.17
C VAL A 281 6.97 6.15 13.87
N THR A 282 7.62 7.07 14.58
CA THR A 282 6.99 8.13 15.37
C THR A 282 7.35 9.53 14.88
N GLY A 283 8.42 9.66 14.08
CA GLY A 283 8.77 10.90 13.40
C GLY A 283 7.73 11.29 12.35
N ILE A 284 7.41 12.58 12.29
CA ILE A 284 6.51 13.15 11.26
C ILE A 284 7.18 13.05 9.89
N GLY A 285 6.43 12.69 8.84
CA GLY A 285 6.94 12.60 7.46
C GLY A 285 8.11 11.63 7.30
N SER A 286 8.15 10.59 8.13
CA SER A 286 9.30 9.68 8.23
C SER A 286 8.96 8.28 7.75
N ALA A 287 9.97 7.50 7.37
CA ALA A 287 9.79 6.16 6.85
C ALA A 287 10.73 5.14 7.49
N ALA A 288 10.24 3.91 7.71
CA ALA A 288 11.07 2.77 8.05
C ALA A 288 10.72 1.57 7.16
N LEU A 289 11.72 1.04 6.47
CA LEU A 289 11.57 -0.07 5.53
C LEU A 289 12.51 -1.20 5.94
N GLY A 290 11.96 -2.34 6.34
CA GLY A 290 12.72 -3.54 6.75
C GLY A 290 12.27 -4.09 8.09
N MET A 291 13.19 -4.35 9.03
CA MET A 291 12.89 -5.07 10.26
C MET A 291 13.41 -4.38 11.53
N ASN A 292 12.61 -4.28 12.58
CA ASN A 292 13.02 -3.76 13.89
C ASN A 292 13.59 -2.32 13.86
N ASN A 293 13.25 -1.49 12.87
CA ASN A 293 13.74 -0.12 12.83
C ASN A 293 12.91 0.79 13.75
N VAL A 294 13.56 1.75 14.39
CA VAL A 294 12.95 2.78 15.22
C VAL A 294 13.31 4.15 14.65
N VAL A 295 12.30 4.89 14.16
CA VAL A 295 12.47 6.22 13.57
C VAL A 295 11.65 7.23 14.38
N THR A 296 12.37 8.11 15.08
CA THR A 296 11.79 9.13 15.98
C THR A 296 12.12 10.55 15.51
N GLY A 297 13.20 10.75 14.75
CA GLY A 297 13.50 12.02 14.09
C GLY A 297 12.48 12.34 12.99
N ALA A 298 12.09 13.61 12.86
CA ALA A 298 11.18 14.05 11.80
C ALA A 298 11.87 14.03 10.44
N GLU A 299 11.10 13.89 9.36
CA GLU A 299 11.59 13.88 7.97
C GLU A 299 12.77 12.91 7.76
N SER A 300 12.73 11.75 8.41
CA SER A 300 13.85 10.80 8.44
C SER A 300 13.47 9.45 7.85
N MET A 301 14.46 8.74 7.33
CA MET A 301 14.26 7.44 6.68
C MET A 301 15.23 6.40 7.22
N ALA A 302 14.72 5.21 7.52
CA ALA A 302 15.51 4.04 7.88
C ALA A 302 15.26 2.89 6.90
N PHE A 303 16.34 2.26 6.47
CA PHE A 303 16.31 1.08 5.60
C PHE A 303 17.11 -0.06 6.23
N GLY A 304 16.53 -1.26 6.19
CA GLY A 304 17.15 -2.52 6.61
C GLY A 304 16.72 -2.99 8.00
N LYS A 305 17.64 -3.49 8.84
CA LYS A 305 17.35 -4.14 10.12
C LYS A 305 17.94 -3.40 11.33
N GLY A 306 17.10 -2.99 12.28
CA GLY A 306 17.51 -2.49 13.60
C GLY A 306 18.12 -1.09 13.60
N ALA A 307 17.74 -0.24 12.65
CA ALA A 307 18.13 1.15 12.67
C ALA A 307 17.49 1.89 13.86
N ASN A 308 18.21 2.82 14.47
CA ASN A 308 17.65 3.78 15.44
C ASN A 308 17.97 5.20 14.96
N VAL A 309 16.95 5.89 14.44
CA VAL A 309 17.08 7.22 13.82
C VAL A 309 16.35 8.25 14.66
N SER A 310 17.11 8.96 15.50
CA SER A 310 16.58 9.98 16.42
C SER A 310 16.76 11.40 15.91
N ASN A 311 17.75 11.64 15.05
CA ASN A 311 17.99 12.95 14.46
C ASN A 311 17.01 13.19 13.32
N SER A 312 16.45 14.39 13.24
CA SER A 312 15.62 14.80 12.11
C SER A 312 16.43 14.90 10.81
N LYS A 313 15.74 14.83 9.66
CA LYS A 313 16.33 14.99 8.32
C LYS A 313 17.48 14.03 8.03
N SER A 314 17.37 12.80 8.54
CA SER A 314 18.44 11.80 8.46
C SER A 314 17.99 10.59 7.64
N ILE A 315 18.90 10.05 6.81
CA ILE A 315 18.69 8.80 6.09
C ILE A 315 19.71 7.79 6.58
N VAL A 316 19.26 6.61 6.98
CA VAL A 316 20.10 5.57 7.57
C VAL A 316 19.85 4.23 6.90
N PHE A 317 20.91 3.58 6.43
CA PHE A 317 20.91 2.20 5.96
C PHE A 317 21.63 1.33 7.00
N MET A 318 20.94 0.34 7.58
CA MET A 318 21.52 -0.56 8.59
C MET A 318 21.02 -1.99 8.42
N HIS A 319 21.83 -2.98 8.77
CA HIS A 319 21.42 -4.35 9.10
C HIS A 319 22.09 -4.67 10.44
N SER A 320 21.31 -5.02 11.47
CA SER A 320 21.80 -5.15 12.85
C SER A 320 23.09 -5.97 12.96
N PRO A 321 24.00 -5.61 13.88
CA PRO A 321 25.43 -5.93 13.82
C PRO A 321 25.80 -7.29 14.45
N SER A 322 24.94 -8.32 14.39
CA SER A 322 25.22 -9.58 15.09
C SER A 322 26.12 -10.56 14.33
N LEU A 323 26.87 -10.12 13.31
CA LEU A 323 27.68 -11.03 12.49
C LEU A 323 29.06 -10.42 12.21
N SER A 324 30.06 -11.31 12.18
CA SER A 324 31.47 -11.06 11.88
C SER A 324 31.67 -10.18 10.63
N ASP A 325 32.84 -9.55 10.52
CA ASP A 325 33.23 -8.50 9.56
C ASP A 325 32.77 -8.65 8.08
N GLY A 326 32.41 -9.86 7.64
CA GLY A 326 31.88 -10.15 6.30
C GLY A 326 30.41 -9.80 6.05
N ASP A 327 29.58 -9.59 7.09
CA ASP A 327 28.13 -9.35 6.96
C ASP A 327 27.71 -7.89 7.20
N ARG A 328 28.68 -6.96 7.20
CA ARG A 328 28.40 -5.53 7.29
C ARG A 328 27.50 -5.10 6.12
N THR A 329 26.51 -4.23 6.40
CA THR A 329 25.64 -3.65 5.37
C THR A 329 26.49 -3.02 4.29
N LYS A 330 26.26 -3.43 3.04
CA LYS A 330 26.91 -2.85 1.87
C LYS A 330 25.93 -1.90 1.20
N VAL A 331 26.27 -0.63 1.18
CA VAL A 331 25.53 0.39 0.44
C VAL A 331 26.23 0.60 -0.89
N GLY A 332 25.59 0.12 -1.95
CA GLY A 332 25.97 0.40 -3.34
C GLY A 332 25.30 1.68 -3.81
N ILE A 333 26.07 2.65 -4.30
CA ILE A 333 25.53 3.76 -5.10
C ILE A 333 25.98 3.50 -6.53
N ASP A 334 25.01 3.28 -7.43
CA ASP A 334 25.22 2.89 -8.85
C ASP A 334 25.91 1.53 -9.09
N ILE A 335 26.12 0.72 -8.03
CA ILE A 335 26.64 -0.66 -8.14
C ILE A 335 25.56 -1.68 -7.80
N ASN A 336 25.38 -2.69 -8.65
CA ASN A 336 24.44 -3.80 -8.42
C ASN A 336 24.93 -4.84 -7.38
N SER A 337 26.20 -4.83 -6.98
CA SER A 337 26.81 -5.82 -6.06
C SER A 337 28.05 -5.24 -5.36
N PRO A 338 27.88 -4.35 -4.38
CA PRO A 338 28.99 -3.72 -3.66
C PRO A 338 29.91 -4.76 -2.99
N ALA A 339 31.23 -4.62 -3.17
CA ALA A 339 32.24 -5.52 -2.62
C ALA A 339 32.55 -5.22 -1.15
N THR A 340 32.38 -3.96 -0.72
CA THR A 340 32.63 -3.49 0.66
C THR A 340 31.41 -2.77 1.27
N SER A 341 31.49 -2.36 2.54
CA SER A 341 30.35 -1.78 3.27
C SER A 341 29.85 -0.43 2.71
N LEU A 342 30.73 0.33 2.07
CA LEU A 342 30.37 1.49 1.27
C LEU A 342 31.13 1.39 -0.05
N ASP A 343 30.42 1.09 -1.12
CA ASP A 343 31.00 0.92 -2.44
C ASP A 343 30.20 1.79 -3.41
N VAL A 344 30.91 2.67 -4.11
CA VAL A 344 30.30 3.69 -4.97
C VAL A 344 30.87 3.47 -6.37
N ASP A 345 30.01 3.09 -7.33
CA ASP A 345 30.35 3.17 -8.75
C ASP A 345 30.12 4.63 -9.12
N GLY A 346 31.17 5.29 -9.56
CA GLY A 346 31.16 6.73 -9.81
C GLY A 346 31.90 7.52 -8.74
N GLY A 347 31.50 8.78 -8.53
CA GLY A 347 32.25 9.74 -7.73
C GLY A 347 31.60 10.06 -6.38
N ILE A 348 32.39 10.07 -5.31
CA ILE A 348 32.05 10.78 -4.07
C ILE A 348 32.50 12.23 -4.22
N THR A 349 31.57 13.16 -4.30
CA THR A 349 31.89 14.60 -4.23
C THR A 349 32.03 15.03 -2.77
N ILE A 350 33.27 15.01 -2.27
CA ILE A 350 33.65 15.78 -1.08
C ILE A 350 33.81 17.22 -1.56
N ARG A 351 32.83 18.10 -1.31
CA ARG A 351 32.89 19.49 -1.75
C ARG A 351 34.18 20.14 -1.25
N GLU A 352 34.94 20.75 -2.17
CA GLU A 352 36.24 21.35 -1.87
C GLU A 352 36.15 22.29 -0.67
N GLY A 353 37.05 22.10 0.30
CA GLY A 353 37.37 23.17 1.23
C GLY A 353 37.91 24.35 0.40
N ALA A 354 37.42 25.55 0.69
CA ALA A 354 37.70 26.79 -0.03
C ALA A 354 39.11 26.86 -0.64
N ASN A 355 39.19 27.19 -1.94
CA ASN A 355 40.44 27.55 -2.59
C ASN A 355 41.16 28.61 -1.75
N ILE A 356 42.35 28.28 -1.26
CA ILE A 356 43.16 29.22 -0.50
C ILE A 356 44.03 29.98 -1.49
N VAL A 357 43.76 31.27 -1.63
CA VAL A 357 44.58 32.18 -2.42
C VAL A 357 45.86 32.49 -1.63
N VAL A 358 46.98 31.95 -2.09
CA VAL A 358 48.31 32.18 -1.53
C VAL A 358 48.86 33.48 -2.11
N ASN A 359 48.62 34.60 -1.41
CA ASN A 359 48.89 35.94 -1.93
C ASN A 359 50.28 36.51 -1.59
N ALA A 360 51.10 35.78 -0.83
CA ALA A 360 52.44 36.18 -0.41
C ALA A 360 53.40 34.97 -0.29
N ASN A 361 54.70 35.26 -0.23
CA ASN A 361 55.66 34.26 0.26
C ASN A 361 55.49 34.06 1.77
N ASN A 362 55.89 32.90 2.28
CA ASN A 362 55.74 32.54 3.70
C ASN A 362 54.29 32.49 4.18
N PHE A 363 53.34 32.24 3.27
CA PHE A 363 51.91 32.27 3.57
C PHE A 363 51.50 31.12 4.51
N PRO A 364 50.83 31.43 5.64
CA PRO A 364 50.32 30.40 6.54
C PRO A 364 48.99 29.82 6.07
N VAL A 365 48.91 28.50 6.04
CA VAL A 365 47.69 27.73 5.76
C VAL A 365 47.21 27.06 7.05
N GLY A 366 46.05 27.52 7.52
CA GLY A 366 45.35 26.90 8.65
C GLY A 366 44.81 25.52 8.28
N VAL A 367 45.43 24.47 8.78
CA VAL A 367 44.98 23.09 8.66
C VAL A 367 44.05 22.77 9.84
N GLY A 368 42.75 23.03 9.64
CA GLY A 368 41.69 22.64 10.57
C GLY A 368 41.34 21.15 10.45
N ASN A 369 40.06 20.79 10.67
CA ASN A 369 39.53 19.43 10.45
C ASN A 369 39.40 19.03 8.95
N ARG A 370 40.15 19.68 8.06
CA ARG A 370 40.05 19.52 6.61
C ARG A 370 41.16 18.61 6.11
N SER A 371 40.80 17.62 5.32
CA SER A 371 41.75 16.66 4.72
C SER A 371 42.05 16.92 3.25
N TYR A 372 41.41 17.91 2.61
CA TYR A 372 41.65 18.29 1.22
C TYR A 372 41.59 19.82 1.06
N ILE A 373 42.68 20.43 0.61
CA ILE A 373 42.82 21.88 0.41
C ILE A 373 43.41 22.13 -0.97
N VAL A 374 42.77 23.02 -1.72
CA VAL A 374 43.28 23.50 -3.00
C VAL A 374 43.95 24.87 -2.82
N LEU A 375 45.17 25.00 -3.30
CA LEU A 375 46.00 26.18 -3.19
C LEU A 375 46.06 26.91 -4.53
N ASN A 376 45.76 28.20 -4.53
CA ASN A 376 45.89 29.06 -5.71
C ASN A 376 47.14 29.94 -5.56
N PRO A 377 48.14 29.87 -6.47
CA PRO A 377 49.37 30.68 -6.41
C PRO A 377 49.10 32.18 -6.62
N ALA A 378 47.88 32.58 -6.94
CA ALA A 378 47.47 33.97 -7.09
C ALA A 378 48.31 34.72 -8.15
N GLY A 379 48.58 34.05 -9.28
CA GLY A 379 49.25 34.63 -10.43
C GLY A 379 50.76 34.84 -10.30
N ALA A 380 51.42 34.37 -9.24
CA ALA A 380 52.87 34.47 -9.07
C ALA A 380 53.45 33.21 -8.41
N ASN A 381 54.73 32.92 -8.66
CA ASN A 381 55.45 31.89 -7.92
C ASN A 381 55.50 32.22 -6.42
N ARG A 382 55.12 31.25 -5.58
CA ARG A 382 55.06 31.40 -4.12
C ARG A 382 56.07 30.49 -3.45
N LEU A 383 56.85 31.07 -2.54
CA LEU A 383 57.84 30.35 -1.75
C LEU A 383 57.45 30.34 -0.28
N GLY A 384 57.72 29.23 0.41
CA GLY A 384 57.65 29.15 1.87
C GLY A 384 56.26 28.91 2.46
N LEU A 385 55.39 28.15 1.79
CA LEU A 385 54.12 27.71 2.38
C LEU A 385 54.33 27.15 3.80
N THR A 386 53.59 27.64 4.79
CA THR A 386 53.67 27.14 6.18
C THR A 386 52.32 26.55 6.57
N LEU A 387 52.32 25.37 7.18
CA LEU A 387 51.09 24.74 7.66
C LEU A 387 50.93 25.04 9.15
N THR A 388 49.71 25.14 9.67
CA THR A 388 49.52 25.05 11.13
C THR A 388 49.64 23.59 11.60
N PRO A 389 49.93 23.33 12.90
CA PRO A 389 49.91 21.98 13.44
C PRO A 389 48.58 21.25 13.19
N GLY A 390 48.65 19.92 13.04
CA GLY A 390 47.46 19.07 12.95
C GLY A 390 46.73 18.95 14.28
N LEU A 391 45.45 18.58 14.22
CA LEU A 391 44.55 18.48 15.38
C LEU A 391 44.72 17.17 16.15
N ALA A 392 45.06 16.06 15.47
CA ALA A 392 45.22 14.74 16.07
C ALA A 392 46.19 13.87 15.26
N ALA A 393 46.97 13.02 15.93
CA ALA A 393 47.86 12.07 15.26
C ALA A 393 47.07 11.14 14.33
N GLY A 394 47.60 10.88 13.14
CA GLY A 394 46.92 10.15 12.07
C GLY A 394 46.04 11.01 11.15
N GLN A 395 45.90 12.32 11.42
CA GLN A 395 45.16 13.21 10.51
C GLN A 395 45.83 13.25 9.14
N ILE A 396 45.06 12.94 8.09
CA ILE A 396 45.51 13.05 6.69
C ILE A 396 45.17 14.43 6.15
N LEU A 397 46.13 15.03 5.45
CA LEU A 397 45.99 16.27 4.71
C LEU A 397 46.46 16.06 3.28
N ILE A 398 45.61 16.40 2.32
CA ILE A 398 45.92 16.44 0.90
C ILE A 398 45.95 17.91 0.50
N LEU A 399 47.08 18.38 0.00
CA LEU A 399 47.24 19.69 -0.60
C LEU A 399 47.38 19.51 -2.10
N ARG A 400 46.61 20.27 -2.88
CA ARG A 400 46.70 20.30 -4.34
C ARG A 400 46.86 21.72 -4.81
N VAL A 401 47.69 21.95 -5.82
CA VAL A 401 47.75 23.26 -6.49
C VAL A 401 46.66 23.35 -7.56
N LEU A 402 45.98 24.49 -7.61
CA LEU A 402 44.89 24.75 -8.54
C LEU A 402 45.30 24.46 -9.99
N ASN A 403 44.42 23.77 -10.73
CA ASN A 403 44.63 23.41 -12.13
C ASN A 403 44.87 24.65 -13.02
N GLY A 404 45.70 24.51 -14.05
CA GLY A 404 45.91 25.50 -15.10
C GLY A 404 46.73 26.71 -14.69
N GLN A 405 47.37 26.68 -13.51
CA GLN A 405 48.21 27.76 -13.03
C GLN A 405 49.66 27.60 -13.52
N PRO A 406 50.25 28.57 -14.25
CA PRO A 406 51.64 28.48 -14.71
C PRO A 406 52.67 28.71 -13.59
N ASN A 407 52.20 29.06 -12.40
CA ASN A 407 53.02 29.44 -11.26
C ASN A 407 53.06 28.33 -10.21
N PHE A 408 54.19 28.20 -9.52
CA PHE A 408 54.37 27.18 -8.49
C PHE A 408 54.06 27.69 -7.08
N ILE A 409 53.78 26.76 -6.17
CA ILE A 409 53.81 26.95 -4.72
C ILE A 409 54.87 26.02 -4.15
N ALA A 410 55.79 26.57 -3.36
CA ALA A 410 56.81 25.80 -2.67
C ALA A 410 56.56 25.74 -1.17
N MET A 411 56.68 24.55 -0.61
CA MET A 411 56.74 24.27 0.82
C MET A 411 58.13 23.74 1.13
N ASN A 412 58.88 24.47 1.95
CA ASN A 412 60.26 24.13 2.24
C ASN A 412 60.35 23.25 3.47
N ASP A 413 61.20 22.24 3.38
CA ASP A 413 61.66 21.48 4.54
C ASP A 413 62.83 22.24 5.19
N VAL A 414 62.54 22.97 6.26
CA VAL A 414 63.52 23.80 6.98
C VAL A 414 63.57 23.35 8.43
N PRO A 415 64.76 23.28 9.08
CA PRO A 415 64.85 23.04 10.51
C PRO A 415 63.98 24.06 11.27
N ALA A 416 63.01 23.58 12.06
CA ALA A 416 61.93 24.32 12.74
C ALA A 416 60.59 24.50 11.98
N ALA A 417 60.46 24.03 10.74
CA ALA A 417 59.15 23.88 10.12
C ALA A 417 58.38 22.70 10.73
N ASN A 418 57.05 22.78 10.77
CA ASN A 418 56.20 21.70 11.28
C ASN A 418 55.89 20.63 10.21
N VAL A 419 56.77 20.50 9.23
CA VAL A 419 56.70 19.55 8.13
C VAL A 419 58.00 18.73 8.11
N ASN A 420 57.91 17.47 7.71
CA ASN A 420 59.03 16.58 7.45
C ASN A 420 58.80 15.97 6.07
N LEU A 421 59.47 16.56 5.08
CA LEU A 421 59.32 16.23 3.67
C LEU A 421 60.62 15.63 3.17
N THR A 422 60.58 14.82 2.11
CA THR A 422 61.81 14.34 1.45
C THR A 422 62.38 15.47 0.55
N GLY A 423 62.92 16.52 1.16
CA GLY A 423 63.30 17.77 0.50
C GLY A 423 62.12 18.72 0.23
N ALA A 424 62.42 19.94 -0.21
CA ALA A 424 61.39 20.95 -0.49
C ALA A 424 60.40 20.46 -1.57
N TRP A 425 59.09 20.66 -1.30
CA TRP A 425 58.03 20.40 -2.26
C TRP A 425 57.78 21.66 -3.08
N VAL A 426 58.01 21.61 -4.39
CA VAL A 426 57.72 22.70 -5.33
C VAL A 426 56.68 22.17 -6.31
N ALA A 427 55.46 22.70 -6.23
CA ALA A 427 54.30 22.19 -6.96
C ALA A 427 53.76 23.20 -7.95
N GLY A 428 53.67 22.79 -9.22
CA GLY A 428 52.96 23.49 -10.29
C GLY A 428 51.49 23.09 -10.35
N ALA A 429 50.80 23.44 -11.44
CA ALA A 429 49.40 23.07 -11.65
C ALA A 429 49.16 21.56 -11.45
N ASP A 430 48.09 21.22 -10.72
CA ASP A 430 47.64 19.86 -10.44
C ASP A 430 48.54 18.99 -9.56
N ASP A 431 49.74 19.46 -9.21
CA ASP A 431 50.62 18.75 -8.29
C ASP A 431 49.96 18.64 -6.90
N THR A 432 50.18 17.48 -6.27
CA THR A 432 49.51 17.09 -5.03
C THR A 432 50.52 16.54 -4.04
N ILE A 433 50.35 16.85 -2.75
CA ILE A 433 51.09 16.21 -1.66
C ILE A 433 50.11 15.71 -0.60
N THR A 434 50.32 14.46 -0.17
CA THR A 434 49.58 13.84 0.91
C THR A 434 50.49 13.76 2.12
N LEU A 435 50.01 14.32 3.23
CA LEU A 435 50.70 14.39 4.50
C LEU A 435 49.87 13.68 5.58
N ILE A 436 50.54 13.16 6.59
CA ILE A 436 49.94 12.64 7.82
C ILE A 436 50.51 13.37 9.02
N TRP A 437 49.67 13.82 9.95
CA TRP A 437 50.13 14.39 11.19
C TRP A 437 50.62 13.28 12.13
N SER A 438 51.89 13.32 12.53
CA SER A 438 52.48 12.33 13.45
C SER A 438 52.12 12.57 14.92
N GLY A 439 51.50 13.71 15.25
CA GLY A 439 51.38 14.23 16.61
C GLY A 439 52.33 15.38 16.91
N ALA A 440 53.39 15.55 16.09
CA ALA A 440 54.37 16.63 16.23
C ALA A 440 54.70 17.33 14.91
N LEU A 441 54.68 16.62 13.79
CA LEU A 441 55.04 17.11 12.46
C LEU A 441 54.10 16.56 11.40
N TRP A 442 53.91 17.29 10.31
CA TRP A 442 53.31 16.78 9.08
C TRP A 442 54.36 15.94 8.35
N VAL A 443 54.14 14.64 8.29
CA VAL A 443 55.02 13.69 7.61
C VAL A 443 54.47 13.42 6.23
N GLU A 444 55.34 13.49 5.23
CA GLU A 444 54.97 13.13 3.88
C GLU A 444 54.61 11.63 3.76
N LEU A 445 53.44 11.34 3.19
CA LEU A 445 53.04 10.00 2.78
C LEU A 445 53.31 9.77 1.30
N SER A 446 52.96 10.75 0.48
CA SER A 446 53.16 10.71 -0.97
C SER A 446 53.17 12.11 -1.55
N ARG A 447 53.82 12.27 -2.69
CA ARG A 447 53.70 13.45 -3.54
C ARG A 447 53.52 13.03 -5.00
N SER A 448 52.90 13.91 -5.77
CA SER A 448 52.86 13.90 -7.21
C SER A 448 53.34 15.27 -7.68
N ASN A 449 54.41 15.27 -8.46
CA ASN A 449 55.12 16.44 -8.94
C ASN A 449 55.54 16.20 -10.39
N ASN A 450 54.54 16.08 -11.29
CA ASN A 450 54.67 15.55 -12.66
C ASN A 450 55.76 14.48 -12.81
#